data_AF-A0A7J9EK05-F1
#
_entry.id   AF-A0A7J9EK05-F1
#
_cell.length_a   1.000
_cell.length_b   1.000
_cell.length_c   1.000
_cell.angle_alpha   90.00
_cell.angle_beta   90.00
_cell.angle_gamma   90.00
#
_symmetry.space_group_name_H-M   'P 1'
#
loop_
_entity.id
_entity.type
_entity.pdbx_description
1 polymer ?
#
loop_
_entity_poly.entity_id
_entity_poly.type
_entity_poly.pdbx_seq_one_letter_code
_entity_poly.pdbx_strand_id
1 'polypeptide(L)'
;MGDSKSVIKKCQATSTDKSVIGAIISDIQKKKADFQEVIFQFIHRSENTYAHRLAKSVLEKEEDTYLMGEDLEGLAFASAETWLKEPD
;
A
#
# COMPACT_ATOMS: atom_id res chain seq x y z
N MET A 1 -5.82 2.33 -3.19
CA MET A 1 -5.54 2.54 -4.63
C MET A 1 -4.36 1.66 -5.05
N GLY A 2 -4.19 1.36 -6.34
CA GLY A 2 -3.02 0.62 -6.85
C GLY A 2 -2.96 0.53 -8.38
N ASP A 3 -1.82 0.16 -8.94
CA ASP A 3 -1.59 0.14 -10.39
C ASP A 3 -1.75 -1.24 -11.05
N SER A 4 -2.04 -2.30 -10.28
CA SER A 4 -2.33 -3.62 -10.82
C SER A 4 -3.82 -3.82 -11.08
N LYS A 5 -4.25 -3.64 -12.34
CA LYS A 5 -5.66 -3.82 -12.75
C LYS A 5 -6.20 -5.20 -12.41
N SER A 6 -5.39 -6.25 -12.54
CA SER A 6 -5.83 -7.63 -12.26
C SER A 6 -6.14 -7.82 -10.77
N VAL A 7 -5.26 -7.34 -9.89
CA VAL A 7 -5.46 -7.43 -8.44
C VAL A 7 -6.64 -6.59 -7.99
N ILE A 8 -6.77 -5.35 -8.47
CA ILE A 8 -7.91 -4.48 -8.15
C ILE A 8 -9.24 -5.17 -8.51
N LYS A 9 -9.34 -5.76 -9.71
CA LYS A 9 -10.55 -6.50 -10.13
C LYS A 9 -10.84 -7.70 -9.23
N LYS A 10 -9.81 -8.44 -8.80
CA LYS A 10 -9.97 -9.58 -7.89
C LYS A 10 -10.49 -9.15 -6.51
N CYS A 11 -10.00 -8.04 -5.98
CA CYS A 11 -10.49 -7.48 -4.71
C CYS A 11 -11.91 -6.88 -4.81
N GLN A 12 -12.35 -6.49 -6.01
CA GLN A 12 -13.73 -6.03 -6.24
C GLN A 12 -14.69 -7.19 -6.49
N ALA A 13 -14.20 -8.34 -6.95
CA ALA A 13 -15.02 -9.51 -7.21
C ALA A 13 -15.51 -10.14 -5.91
N THR A 14 -16.75 -10.64 -5.92
CA THR A 14 -17.37 -11.37 -4.81
C THR A 14 -17.16 -12.88 -4.90
N SER A 15 -16.63 -13.37 -6.01
CA SER A 15 -16.35 -14.79 -6.23
C SER A 15 -15.01 -15.21 -5.62
N THR A 16 -14.90 -16.49 -5.25
CA THR A 16 -13.66 -17.07 -4.77
C THR A 16 -12.58 -17.02 -5.85
N ASP A 17 -11.46 -16.36 -5.53
CA ASP A 17 -10.32 -16.27 -6.43
C ASP A 17 -9.53 -17.59 -6.44
N LYS A 18 -9.29 -18.14 -7.63
CA LYS A 18 -8.56 -19.41 -7.85
C LYS A 18 -7.11 -19.20 -8.32
N SER A 19 -6.59 -17.98 -8.26
CA SER A 19 -5.22 -17.69 -8.65
C SER A 19 -4.23 -18.03 -7.54
N VAL A 20 -2.93 -17.96 -7.85
CA VAL A 20 -1.85 -18.19 -6.88
C VAL A 20 -1.96 -17.28 -5.65
N ILE A 21 -2.50 -16.07 -5.82
CA ILE A 21 -2.72 -15.10 -4.73
C ILE A 21 -4.11 -15.23 -4.08
N GLY A 22 -4.89 -16.27 -4.40
CA GLY A 22 -6.28 -16.41 -3.98
C GLY A 22 -6.46 -16.44 -2.46
N ALA A 23 -5.48 -16.98 -1.72
CA ALA A 23 -5.46 -16.92 -0.26
C ALA A 23 -5.40 -15.47 0.26
N ILE A 24 -4.51 -14.65 -0.31
CA ILE A 24 -4.36 -13.23 0.04
C ILE A 24 -5.66 -12.46 -0.28
N ILE A 25 -6.26 -12.70 -1.46
CA ILE A 25 -7.53 -12.08 -1.83
C ILE A 25 -8.64 -12.47 -0.84
N SER A 26 -8.69 -13.74 -0.44
CA SER A 26 -9.69 -14.22 0.51
C SER A 26 -9.54 -13.57 1.88
N ASP A 27 -8.32 -13.37 2.35
CA ASP A 27 -8.07 -12.69 3.63
C ASP A 27 -8.40 -11.20 3.58
N ILE A 28 -8.13 -10.53 2.45
CA ILE A 28 -8.58 -9.15 2.21
C ILE A 28 -10.11 -9.06 2.29
N GLN A 29 -10.85 -9.99 1.66
CA GLN A 29 -12.32 -9.99 1.70
C GLN A 29 -12.87 -10.21 3.11
N LYS A 30 -12.24 -11.09 3.91
CA LYS A 30 -12.64 -11.28 5.31
C LYS A 30 -12.42 -10.01 6.13
N LYS A 31 -11.24 -9.40 6.02
CA LYS A 31 -10.89 -8.16 6.75
C LYS A 31 -11.70 -6.95 6.29
N LYS A 32 -12.21 -6.95 5.06
CA LYS A 32 -13.08 -5.88 4.56
C LYS A 32 -14.30 -5.67 5.45
N ALA A 33 -14.82 -6.72 6.08
CA ALA A 33 -15.98 -6.64 6.98
C ALA A 33 -15.72 -5.81 8.25
N ASP A 34 -14.45 -5.59 8.61
CA ASP A 34 -14.06 -4.81 9.79
C ASP A 34 -14.17 -3.29 9.55
N PHE A 35 -14.43 -2.85 8.32
CA PHE A 35 -14.51 -1.46 7.92
C PHE A 35 -15.91 -1.10 7.43
N GLN A 36 -16.32 0.15 7.64
CA GLN A 36 -17.62 0.64 7.15
C GLN A 36 -17.71 0.61 5.62
N GLU A 37 -16.62 1.01 4.94
CA GLU A 37 -16.52 0.95 3.48
C GLU A 37 -15.05 0.77 3.07
N VAL A 38 -14.80 -0.06 2.06
CA VAL A 38 -13.48 -0.23 1.44
C VAL A 38 -13.62 -0.20 -0.07
N ILE A 39 -12.88 0.74 -0.69
CA ILE A 39 -12.89 0.96 -2.13
C ILE A 39 -11.52 0.60 -2.72
N PHE A 40 -11.52 -0.31 -3.69
CA PHE A 40 -10.35 -0.63 -4.49
C PHE A 40 -10.40 0.18 -5.78
N GLN A 41 -9.39 1.01 -6.04
CA GLN A 41 -9.33 1.89 -7.20
C GLN A 41 -8.01 1.71 -7.95
N PHE A 42 -8.10 1.62 -9.27
CA PHE A 42 -6.95 1.61 -10.16
C PHE A 42 -6.41 3.03 -10.36
N ILE A 43 -5.10 3.19 -10.29
CA ILE A 43 -4.36 4.42 -10.62
C ILE A 43 -3.23 4.10 -11.60
N HIS A 44 -2.72 5.10 -12.33
CA HIS A 44 -1.58 4.89 -13.20
C HIS A 44 -0.31 4.59 -12.39
N ARG A 45 0.62 3.81 -12.96
CA ARG A 45 1.90 3.50 -12.31
C ARG A 45 2.73 4.75 -11.99
N SER A 46 2.61 5.80 -12.79
CA SER A 46 3.21 7.12 -12.54
C SER A 46 2.68 7.78 -11.26
N GLU A 47 1.47 7.44 -10.83
CA GLU A 47 0.86 7.93 -9.59
C GLU A 47 1.18 7.00 -8.41
N ASN A 48 1.49 5.72 -8.66
CA ASN A 48 1.88 4.75 -7.62
C ASN A 48 3.40 4.66 -7.40
N THR A 49 4.14 5.74 -7.67
CA THR A 49 5.62 5.74 -7.65
C THR A 49 6.20 5.52 -6.26
N TYR A 50 5.56 6.04 -5.22
CA TYR A 50 6.03 5.89 -3.84
C TYR A 50 5.99 4.42 -3.38
N ALA A 51 4.84 3.75 -3.56
CA ALA A 51 4.71 2.33 -3.21
C ALA A 51 5.70 1.47 -4.01
N HIS A 52 5.91 1.78 -5.29
CA HIS A 52 6.88 1.08 -6.12
C HIS A 52 8.32 1.25 -5.61
N ARG A 53 8.72 2.48 -5.25
CA ARG A 53 10.06 2.76 -4.70
C ARG A 53 10.28 2.04 -3.38
N LEU A 54 9.30 2.05 -2.49
CA LEU A 54 9.38 1.35 -1.21
C LEU A 54 9.60 -0.14 -1.41
N ALA A 55 8.75 -0.79 -2.21
CA ALA A 55 8.88 -2.22 -2.52
C ALA A 55 10.23 -2.55 -3.15
N LYS A 56 10.72 -1.70 -4.07
CA LYS A 56 12.02 -1.88 -4.72
C LYS A 56 13.18 -1.76 -3.71
N SER A 57 13.13 -0.77 -2.83
CA SER A 57 14.18 -0.56 -1.82
C SER A 57 14.29 -1.69 -0.81
N VAL A 58 13.16 -2.29 -0.42
CA VAL A 58 13.13 -3.44 0.50
C VAL A 58 13.64 -4.70 -0.20
N LEU A 59 13.20 -4.92 -1.46
CA LEU A 59 13.67 -6.05 -2.27
C LEU A 59 15.19 -5.99 -2.52
N GLU A 60 15.74 -4.80 -2.79
CA GLU A 60 17.19 -4.61 -3.02
C GLU A 60 18.03 -4.84 -1.76
N LYS A 61 17.45 -4.64 -0.57
CA LYS A 61 18.13 -4.85 0.71
C LYS A 61 18.04 -6.30 1.20
N GLU A 62 17.34 -7.18 0.48
CA GLU A 62 16.99 -8.54 0.93
C GLU A 62 16.32 -8.54 2.33
N GLU A 63 15.65 -7.43 2.67
CA GLU A 63 14.89 -7.32 3.90
C GLU A 63 13.56 -8.04 3.71
N ASP A 64 13.44 -9.26 4.24
CA ASP A 64 12.23 -10.09 4.14
C ASP A 64 11.06 -9.59 5.01
N THR A 65 11.29 -8.56 5.85
CA THR A 65 10.32 -8.03 6.79
C THR A 65 9.78 -6.67 6.33
N TYR A 66 8.50 -6.64 5.95
CA TYR A 66 7.76 -5.40 5.78
C TYR A 66 7.36 -4.86 7.16
N LEU A 67 8.12 -3.88 7.67
CA LEU A 67 7.80 -3.07 8.85
C LEU A 67 7.43 -3.92 10.09
N MET A 68 8.45 -4.48 10.75
CA MET A 68 8.33 -4.78 12.18
C MET A 68 8.24 -3.42 12.90
N GLY A 69 7.14 -3.19 13.61
CA GLY A 69 6.84 -1.91 14.22
C GLY A 69 7.89 -1.51 15.25
N GLU A 70 8.77 -0.59 14.85
CA GLU A 70 9.46 0.43 15.62
C GLU A 70 10.22 1.29 14.59
N ASP A 71 10.26 2.61 14.77
CA ASP A 71 10.84 3.63 13.88
C ASP A 71 10.03 4.10 12.66
N LEU A 72 8.86 4.67 12.96
CA LEU A 72 8.32 5.81 12.20
C LEU A 72 9.05 7.14 12.56
N GLU A 73 10.30 7.10 13.04
CA GLU A 73 11.08 8.30 13.38
C GLU A 73 12.16 8.65 12.33
N GLY A 74 12.53 7.72 11.42
CA GLY A 74 13.67 7.93 10.50
C GLY A 74 13.35 8.50 9.11
N LEU A 75 12.10 8.46 8.65
CA LEU A 75 11.73 8.86 7.27
C LEU A 75 10.92 10.18 7.19
N ALA A 76 10.75 10.87 8.32
CA ALA A 76 10.03 12.15 8.39
C ALA A 76 10.87 13.39 8.02
N PHE A 77 12.11 13.25 7.53
CA PHE A 77 12.98 14.41 7.25
C PHE A 77 13.54 14.45 5.81
N ALA A 78 12.67 14.37 4.81
CA ALA A 78 13.04 14.78 3.44
C ALA A 78 11.97 15.59 2.69
N SER A 79 10.90 16.05 3.36
CA SER A 79 9.93 16.95 2.72
C SER A 79 9.14 17.81 3.72
N ALA A 80 9.83 18.49 4.62
CA ALA A 80 9.26 19.60 5.38
C ALA A 80 10.28 20.73 5.55
N GLU A 81 11.03 21.03 4.49
CA GLU A 81 11.55 22.38 4.33
C GLU A 81 10.54 23.20 3.53
N THR A 82 10.35 24.43 4.01
CA THR A 82 9.51 25.53 3.51
C THR A 82 8.07 25.60 4.05
N TRP A 83 7.82 26.72 4.75
CA TRP A 83 6.53 27.30 5.19
C TRP A 83 6.08 27.02 6.64
N LEU A 84 6.68 27.73 7.61
CA LEU A 84 6.07 28.89 8.30
C LEU A 84 6.94 29.32 9.51
N LYS A 85 7.81 30.32 9.33
CA LYS A 85 8.21 31.24 10.42
C LYS A 85 7.08 32.28 10.54
N GLU A 86 6.57 32.76 11.66
CA GLU A 86 6.76 32.65 13.13
C GLU A 86 5.41 33.14 13.74
N PRO A 87 5.08 32.87 15.02
CA PRO A 87 4.04 33.61 15.74
C PRO A 87 4.61 34.72 16.64
N ASP A 88 3.74 35.73 16.85
CA ASP A 88 3.75 36.94 17.70
C ASP A 88 4.68 38.12 17.36
#